data_AF-A0A2H9LZ34-F1
#
_entry.id   AF-A0A2H9LZ34-F1
#
_cell.length_a   1.000
_cell.length_b   1.000
_cell.length_c   1.000
_cell.angle_alpha   90.00
_cell.angle_beta   90.00
_cell.angle_gamma   90.00
#
_symmetry.space_group_name_H-M   'P 1'
#
loop_
_entity.id
_entity.type
_entity.pdbx_description
1 polymer ?
#
loop_
_entity_poly.entity_id
_entity_poly.type
_entity_poly.pdbx_seq_one_letter_code
_entity_poly.pdbx_strand_id
1 'polypeptide(L)' 'MNVFAPTQLKFLEKVLESGSYRSRSEIVRDFIRRAEFEWQWKSAIALCKNKKIDVDAERKKVSKKLLKRFGD' A
#
# COMPACT_ATOMS: atom_id res chain seq x y z
N MET A 1 10.45 5.39 -22.21
CA MET A 1 9.49 5.89 -21.21
C MET A 1 8.37 4.86 -21.09
N ASN A 2 8.07 4.35 -19.89
CA ASN A 2 6.91 3.49 -19.69
C ASN A 2 5.66 4.36 -19.64
N VAL A 3 5.01 4.54 -20.80
CA VAL A 3 3.69 5.15 -20.89
C VAL A 3 2.69 4.18 -20.25
N PHE A 4 1.90 4.64 -19.28
CA PHE A 4 0.82 3.83 -18.71
C PHE A 4 -0.13 3.35 -19.81
N ALA A 5 -0.53 2.09 -19.76
CA ALA A 5 -1.48 1.56 -20.73
C ALA A 5 -2.78 2.38 -20.69
N PRO A 6 -3.47 2.63 -21.83
CA PRO A 6 -4.67 3.47 -21.87
C PRO A 6 -5.78 3.05 -20.89
N THR A 7 -5.86 1.76 -20.56
CA THR A 7 -6.76 1.20 -19.54
C THR A 7 -6.39 1.62 -18.11
N GLN A 8 -5.10 1.67 -17.78
CA GLN A 8 -4.60 2.12 -16.48
C GLN A 8 -4.86 3.62 -16.27
N LEU A 9 -4.68 4.43 -17.32
CA LEU A 9 -5.03 5.85 -17.28
C LEU A 9 -6.53 6.06 -17.05
N LYS A 10 -7.40 5.35 -17.80
CA LYS A 10 -8.86 5.39 -17.58
C LYS A 10 -9.29 4.96 -16.18
N PHE A 11 -8.58 4.03 -15.55
CA PHE A 11 -8.83 3.66 -14.15
C PHE A 11 -8.47 4.80 -13.19
N LEU A 12 -7.30 5.42 -13.37
CA LEU A 12 -6.87 6.55 -12.53
C LEU A 12 -7.82 7.75 -12.65
N GLU A 13 -8.38 8.02 -13.84
CA GLU A 13 -9.41 9.07 -14.02
C GLU A 13 -10.69 8.75 -13.24
N LYS A 14 -11.24 7.55 -13.36
CA LYS A 14 -12.44 7.15 -12.60
C LYS A 14 -12.26 7.22 -11.08
N VAL A 15 -11.04 6.95 -10.58
CA VAL A 15 -10.70 7.09 -9.16
C VAL A 15 -10.51 8.56 -8.76
N LEU A 16 -10.09 9.43 -9.68
CA LEU A 16 -10.00 10.88 -9.45
C LEU A 16 -11.39 11.54 -9.45
N GLU A 17 -12.27 11.11 -10.36
CA GLU A 17 -13.68 11.52 -10.47
C GLU A 17 -14.49 11.24 -9.19
N SER A 18 -14.08 10.30 -8.34
CA SER A 18 -14.75 10.04 -7.05
C SER A 18 -14.49 11.12 -5.99
N GLY A 19 -13.64 12.12 -6.27
CA GLY A 19 -13.26 13.18 -5.34
C GLY A 19 -12.40 12.72 -4.15
N SER A 20 -12.03 11.44 -4.08
CA SER A 20 -11.28 10.86 -2.96
C SER A 20 -9.78 11.20 -2.97
N TYR A 21 -9.29 11.79 -4.06
CA TYR A 21 -7.88 12.14 -4.28
C TYR A 21 -7.78 13.45 -5.05
N ARG A 22 -6.69 14.19 -4.85
CA ARG A 22 -6.44 15.49 -5.51
C ARG A 22 -5.64 15.37 -6.81
N SER A 23 -5.00 14.23 -7.05
CA SER A 23 -4.20 14.00 -8.27
C SER A 23 -3.95 12.53 -8.58
N ARG A 24 -3.71 12.20 -9.86
CA ARG A 24 -3.24 10.88 -10.31
C ARG A 24 -1.99 10.40 -9.53
N SER A 25 -1.07 11.31 -9.22
CA SER A 25 0.14 11.02 -8.44
C SER A 25 -0.13 10.67 -6.97
N GLU A 26 -1.18 11.24 -6.37
CA GLU A 26 -1.62 10.88 -5.02
C GLU A 26 -2.22 9.48 -4.99
N ILE A 27 -3.05 9.14 -5.98
CA ILE A 27 -3.58 7.78 -6.18
C ILE A 27 -2.42 6.78 -6.30
N VAL A 28 -1.47 7.01 -7.22
CA VAL A 28 -0.33 6.10 -7.43
C VAL A 28 0.50 5.93 -6.15
N ARG A 29 0.76 7.00 -5.38
CA ARG A 29 1.46 6.91 -4.09
C ARG A 29 0.69 6.07 -3.06
N ASP A 30 -0.63 6.24 -2.96
CA ASP A 30 -1.45 5.45 -2.03
C ASP A 30 -1.49 3.96 -2.41
N PHE A 31 -1.64 3.65 -3.70
CA PHE A 31 -1.58 2.27 -4.19
C PHE A 31 -0.22 1.60 -3.91
N ILE A 32 0.90 2.32 -4.06
CA ILE A 32 2.23 1.83 -3.68
C ILE A 32 2.30 1.55 -2.17
N ARG A 33 1.83 2.48 -1.32
CA ARG A 33 1.80 2.30 0.14
C ARG A 33 0.98 1.07 0.55
N ARG A 34 -0.19 0.86 -0.07
CA ARG A 34 -1.05 -0.32 0.17
C ARG A 34 -0.37 -1.62 -0.26
N ALA A 35 0.24 -1.65 -1.45
CA ALA A 35 0.93 -2.83 -1.96
C ALA A 35 2.13 -3.22 -1.06
N GLU A 36 2.91 -2.24 -0.60
CA GLU A 36 3.99 -2.50 0.36
C GLU A 36 3.45 -2.98 1.72
N PHE A 37 2.36 -2.40 2.22
CA PHE A 37 1.70 -2.87 3.44
C PHE A 37 1.27 -4.33 3.31
N GLU A 38 0.54 -4.67 2.25
CA GLU A 38 0.11 -6.05 2.01
C GLU A 38 1.27 -7.04 1.91
N TRP A 39 2.35 -6.66 1.21
CA TRP A 39 3.51 -7.52 1.06
C TRP A 39 4.22 -7.76 2.40
N GLN A 40 4.53 -6.69 3.13
CA GLN A 40 5.14 -6.78 4.47
C GLN A 40 4.23 -7.55 5.45
N TRP A 41 2.91 -7.36 5.35
CA TRP A 41 1.93 -8.04 6.19
C TRP A 41 1.83 -9.55 5.87
N LYS A 42 1.83 -9.93 4.59
CA LYS A 42 1.89 -11.34 4.16
C LYS A 42 3.17 -12.02 4.68
N SER A 43 4.32 -11.34 4.64
CA SER A 43 5.57 -11.82 5.24
C SER A 43 5.48 -11.96 6.77
N ALA A 44 4.87 -10.98 7.45
CA ALA A 44 4.67 -11.03 8.90
C ALA A 44 3.77 -12.19 9.33
N ILE A 45 2.66 -12.44 8.62
CA ILE A 45 1.76 -13.59 8.86
C ILE A 45 2.52 -14.92 8.71
N ALA A 46 3.35 -15.05 7.67
CA ALA A 46 4.17 -16.26 7.46
C ALA A 46 5.14 -16.51 8.63
N LEU A 47 5.76 -15.45 9.15
CA LEU A 47 6.61 -15.52 10.34
C LEU A 47 5.82 -15.88 11.60
N CYS A 48 4.62 -15.30 11.81
CA CYS A 48 3.77 -15.62 12.96
C CYS A 48 3.36 -17.09 12.98
N LYS A 49 2.91 -17.63 11.82
CA LYS A 49 2.55 -19.05 11.65
C LYS A 49 3.70 -19.99 12.00
N ASN A 50 4.93 -19.66 11.60
CA ASN A 50 6.10 -20.51 11.82
C ASN A 50 6.70 -20.39 13.23
N LYS A 51 6.41 -19.31 13.98
CA LYS A 51 7.08 -19.01 15.26
C LYS A 51 6.13 -18.77 16.44
N LYS A 52 4.82 -19.00 16.29
CA LYS A 52 3.77 -18.72 17.30
C LYS A 52 3.84 -17.28 17.86
N ILE A 53 4.08 -16.31 16.99
CA ILE A 53 4.16 -14.88 17.38
C ILE A 53 2.76 -14.28 17.42
N ASP A 54 2.55 -13.34 18.34
CA ASP A 54 1.39 -12.46 18.34
C ASP A 54 1.27 -11.66 17.03
N VAL A 55 0.15 -11.89 16.35
CA VAL A 55 -0.21 -11.32 15.05
C VAL A 55 -0.43 -9.81 15.15
N ASP A 56 -1.00 -9.31 16.24
CA ASP A 56 -1.28 -7.88 16.42
C ASP A 56 -0.01 -7.09 16.75
N ALA A 57 0.91 -7.69 17.51
CA ALA A 57 2.24 -7.12 17.75
C ALA A 57 3.03 -6.95 16.43
N GLU A 58 3.03 -7.96 15.55
CA GLU A 58 3.67 -7.85 14.23
C GLU A 58 2.93 -6.86 13.30
N ARG A 59 1.60 -6.79 13.36
CA ARG A 59 0.82 -5.80 12.59
C ARG A 59 1.23 -4.38 12.97
N LYS A 60 1.36 -4.11 14.27
CA LYS A 60 1.78 -2.81 14.82
C LYS A 60 3.21 -2.47 14.41
N LYS A 61 4.13 -3.45 14.35
CA LYS A 61 5.49 -3.26 13.83
C LYS A 61 5.50 -2.89 12.33
N VAL A 62 4.74 -3.62 11.50
CA VAL A 62 4.61 -3.34 10.05
C VAL A 62 4.06 -1.93 9.84
N SER A 63 2.96 -1.57 10.51
CA SER A 63 2.40 -0.21 10.44
C SER A 63 3.39 0.86 10.88
N LYS A 64 4.10 0.68 12.01
CA LYS A 64 5.11 1.65 12.50
C LYS A 64 6.28 1.81 11.53
N LYS A 65 6.74 0.72 10.92
CA LYS A 65 7.82 0.71 9.91
C LYS A 65 7.41 1.51 8.66
N LEU A 66 6.19 1.32 8.18
CA LEU A 66 5.68 2.00 6.99
C LEU A 66 5.33 3.46 7.26
N LEU A 67 4.78 3.78 8.43
CA LEU A 67 4.61 5.17 8.89
C LEU A 67 5.95 5.91 8.95
N LYS A 68 7.03 5.29 9.43
CA LYS A 68 8.37 5.90 9.41
C LYS A 68 8.93 6.12 7.98
N ARG A 69 8.44 5.37 6.99
CA ARG A 69 8.89 5.47 5.58
C ARG A 69 8.06 6.44 4.74
N PHE A 70 6.79 6.66 5.11
CA PHE A 70 5.79 7.35 4.30
C PHE A 70 5.02 8.47 5.00
N GLY A 71 5.23 8.64 6.31
CA GLY A 71 4.84 9.85 7.02
C GLY A 71 5.85 10.94 6.72
N ASP A 72 5.38 11.93 5.95
CA ASP A 72 6.03 13.23 5.78
C ASP A 72 5.97 14.03 7.10
#